data_AF-A0A072N9Q8-F1
#
_entry.id   AF-A0A072N9Q8-F1
#
_cell.length_a   1.000
_cell.length_b   1.000
_cell.length_c   1.000
_cell.angle_alpha   90.00
_cell.angle_beta   90.00
_cell.angle_gamma   90.00
#
_symmetry.space_group_name_H-M   'P 1'
#
loop_
_entity.id
_entity.type
_entity.pdbx_description
1 polymer ?
#
loop_
_entity_poly.entity_id
_entity_poly.type
_entity_poly.pdbx_seq_one_letter_code
_entity_poly.pdbx_strand_id
1 'polypeptide(L)'
;MAFLSGVLGWQGTETIRLEKTTFYFRLGGVARALSRRAIKRMFIGNKASWIHEVFYRGFDTEQLVFVDDGLATVTYYHAIHDEGLASRISRGKARLLRVLGILLHQSAPTVIAFFTFFPLQSTNKVRTVVHDFPVFRETFQSCKSTERQDAPMVGFLGQPFGGDIRLNRLRHQVEHVVQRHPGKRIVYFMHRKESRGELEPLLSGLPVELRQAGRPIEVEVALSEARYQAFYSFASTALFTLKKMFPETRVFQIDDGALSAQLPYYDEVVSMFQSVGVERTSLLESAI
;
A
#
# COMPACT_ATOMS: atom_id res chain seq x y z
N MET A 1 9.15 -8.39 10.73
CA MET A 1 8.75 -8.25 12.14
C MET A 1 9.95 -8.25 13.07
N ALA A 2 10.79 -9.30 13.13
CA ALA A 2 11.94 -9.34 14.06
C ALA A 2 12.84 -8.08 14.05
N PHE A 3 13.21 -7.57 12.86
CA PHE A 3 13.96 -6.31 12.73
C PHE A 3 13.22 -5.13 13.39
N LEU A 4 11.96 -4.90 13.01
CA LEU A 4 11.15 -3.80 13.55
C LEU A 4 10.89 -3.96 15.06
N SER A 5 10.61 -5.18 15.53
CA SER A 5 10.45 -5.47 16.96
C SER A 5 11.70 -5.13 17.75
N GLY A 6 12.88 -5.45 17.21
CA GLY A 6 14.16 -5.11 17.82
C GLY A 6 14.41 -3.60 17.84
N VAL A 7 14.23 -2.93 16.70
CA VAL A 7 14.41 -1.46 16.57
C VAL A 7 13.44 -0.70 17.47
N LEU A 8 12.18 -1.14 17.55
CA LEU A 8 11.13 -0.48 18.34
C LEU A 8 11.06 -0.94 19.80
N GLY A 9 11.96 -1.85 20.22
CA GLY A 9 11.98 -2.37 21.59
C GLY A 9 10.70 -3.11 22.01
N TRP A 10 9.96 -3.69 21.05
CA TRP A 10 8.71 -4.38 21.36
C TRP A 10 8.99 -5.67 22.14
N GLN A 11 8.50 -5.72 23.38
CA GLN A 11 8.55 -6.91 24.23
C GLN A 11 7.18 -7.60 24.28
N GLY A 12 7.18 -8.92 24.54
CA GLY A 12 5.95 -9.70 24.68
C GLY A 12 5.17 -9.94 23.38
N THR A 13 5.85 -9.86 22.22
CA THR A 13 5.19 -10.11 20.93
C THR A 13 4.99 -11.60 20.68
N GLU A 14 3.74 -12.02 20.54
CA GLU A 14 3.38 -13.36 20.04
C GLU A 14 3.05 -13.28 18.55
N THR A 15 3.67 -14.12 17.72
CA THR A 15 3.37 -14.21 16.29
C THR A 15 2.69 -15.53 15.98
N ILE A 16 1.42 -15.48 15.61
CA ILE A 16 0.65 -16.66 15.21
C ILE A 16 0.53 -16.68 13.69
N ARG A 17 1.03 -17.73 13.05
CA ARG A 17 0.91 -17.92 11.60
C ARG A 17 -0.34 -18.71 11.27
N LEU A 18 -1.22 -18.17 10.43
CA LEU A 18 -2.39 -18.88 9.91
C LEU A 18 -2.09 -19.40 8.50
N GLU A 19 -1.52 -20.61 8.41
CA GLU A 19 -1.21 -21.25 7.14
C GLU A 19 -2.48 -21.74 6.43
N LYS A 20 -2.51 -21.71 5.10
CA LYS A 20 -3.70 -22.10 4.31
C LYS A 20 -4.21 -23.51 4.64
N THR A 21 -3.30 -24.47 4.83
CA THR A 21 -3.63 -25.89 5.09
C THR A 21 -4.21 -26.13 6.47
N THR A 22 -3.85 -25.31 7.46
CA THR A 22 -4.27 -25.46 8.86
C THR A 22 -5.11 -24.27 9.35
N PHE A 23 -5.58 -23.44 8.41
CA PHE A 23 -6.15 -22.13 8.67
C PHE A 23 -7.26 -22.17 9.71
N TYR A 24 -8.30 -22.98 9.48
CA TYR A 24 -9.47 -23.06 10.35
C TYR A 24 -9.14 -23.63 11.74
N PHE A 25 -8.26 -24.62 11.82
CA PHE A 25 -7.83 -25.20 13.08
C PHE A 25 -7.07 -24.18 13.93
N ARG A 26 -6.09 -23.49 13.31
CA ARG A 26 -5.31 -22.45 14.00
C ARG A 26 -6.18 -21.26 14.38
N LEU A 27 -7.10 -20.85 13.51
CA LEU A 27 -8.07 -19.79 13.81
C LEU A 27 -8.95 -20.13 15.02
N GLY A 28 -9.46 -21.37 15.12
CA GLY A 28 -10.19 -21.82 16.30
C GLY A 28 -9.32 -21.89 17.57
N GLY A 29 -8.02 -22.15 17.43
CA GLY A 29 -7.04 -22.05 18.53
C GLY A 29 -6.88 -20.60 19.02
N VAL A 30 -6.67 -19.66 18.09
CA VAL A 30 -6.61 -18.22 18.39
C VAL A 30 -7.90 -17.75 19.07
N ALA A 31 -9.05 -18.17 18.54
CA ALA A 31 -10.35 -17.83 19.10
C ALA A 31 -10.47 -18.25 20.57
N ARG A 32 -10.09 -19.48 20.89
CA ARG A 32 -10.09 -20.00 22.27
C ARG A 32 -9.10 -19.25 23.18
N ALA A 33 -7.93 -18.87 22.67
CA ALA A 33 -6.93 -18.15 23.44
C ALA A 33 -7.35 -16.70 23.74
N LEU A 34 -8.08 -16.07 22.82
CA LEU A 34 -8.51 -14.67 22.93
C LEU A 34 -9.92 -14.48 23.48
N SER A 35 -10.77 -15.52 23.52
CA SER A 35 -12.19 -15.40 23.92
C SER A 35 -12.44 -14.87 25.33
N ARG A 36 -11.41 -14.88 26.20
CA ARG A 36 -11.48 -14.37 27.57
C ARG A 36 -10.70 -13.06 27.77
N ARG A 37 -10.18 -12.46 26.69
CA ARG A 37 -9.35 -11.26 26.75
C ARG A 37 -10.09 -10.09 26.12
N ALA A 38 -10.23 -9.00 26.86
CA ALA A 38 -10.68 -7.74 26.29
C ALA A 38 -9.57 -7.16 25.39
N ILE A 39 -9.87 -6.93 24.11
CA ILE A 39 -8.91 -6.37 23.16
C ILE A 39 -9.06 -4.86 23.17
N LYS A 40 -8.08 -4.15 23.75
CA LYS A 40 -8.10 -2.67 23.78
C LYS A 40 -8.09 -2.06 22.37
N ARG A 41 -7.22 -2.59 21.49
CA ARG A 41 -7.06 -2.09 20.12
C ARG A 41 -6.82 -3.24 19.15
N MET A 42 -7.54 -3.25 18.05
CA MET A 42 -7.33 -4.17 16.94
C MET A 42 -6.88 -3.41 15.72
N PHE A 43 -5.75 -3.82 15.12
CA PHE A 43 -5.20 -3.19 13.93
C PHE A 43 -5.43 -4.09 12.71
N ILE A 44 -6.04 -3.54 11.65
CA ILE A 44 -6.40 -4.29 10.44
C ILE A 44 -5.95 -3.53 9.19
N GLY A 45 -5.18 -4.16 8.31
CA GLY A 45 -4.76 -3.54 7.05
C GLY A 45 -5.79 -3.65 5.92
N ASN A 46 -6.61 -4.70 5.91
CA ASN A 46 -7.45 -5.00 4.75
C ASN A 46 -8.92 -5.19 5.13
N LYS A 47 -9.80 -4.26 4.72
CA LYS A 47 -11.26 -4.38 4.91
C LYS A 47 -11.90 -5.41 3.96
N ALA A 48 -11.37 -5.56 2.75
CA ALA A 48 -12.00 -6.36 1.71
C ALA A 48 -11.99 -7.88 2.01
N SER A 49 -11.07 -8.32 2.87
CA SER A 49 -10.92 -9.72 3.27
C SER A 49 -11.92 -10.16 4.34
N TRP A 50 -12.74 -11.16 4.03
CA TRP A 50 -13.64 -11.79 5.01
C TRP A 50 -12.87 -12.40 6.20
N ILE A 51 -11.59 -12.74 6.03
CA ILE A 51 -10.75 -13.27 7.12
C ILE A 51 -10.53 -12.20 8.18
N HIS A 52 -10.25 -10.95 7.76
CA HIS A 52 -10.09 -9.84 8.69
C HIS A 52 -11.41 -9.49 9.38
N GLU A 53 -12.52 -9.65 8.68
CA GLU A 53 -13.86 -9.52 9.26
C GLU A 53 -14.11 -10.50 10.40
N VAL A 54 -13.59 -11.73 10.32
CA VAL A 54 -13.69 -12.67 11.45
C VAL A 54 -13.06 -12.09 12.71
N PHE A 55 -11.98 -11.32 12.61
CA PHE A 55 -11.35 -10.73 13.77
C PHE A 55 -12.18 -9.60 14.35
N TYR A 56 -12.51 -8.58 13.57
CA TYR A 56 -13.20 -7.40 14.13
C TYR A 56 -14.69 -7.63 14.43
N ARG A 57 -15.27 -8.75 13.99
CA ARG A 57 -16.62 -9.18 14.40
C ARG A 57 -16.62 -10.37 15.36
N GLY A 58 -15.54 -11.13 15.48
CA GLY A 58 -15.47 -12.32 16.32
C GLY A 58 -14.88 -12.09 17.71
N PHE A 59 -14.33 -10.89 17.98
CA PHE A 59 -13.71 -10.54 19.25
C PHE A 59 -14.18 -9.18 19.75
N ASP A 60 -14.43 -9.11 21.06
CA ASP A 60 -14.74 -7.86 21.73
C ASP A 60 -13.53 -6.93 21.74
N THR A 61 -13.67 -5.84 20.99
CA THR A 61 -12.63 -4.84 20.80
C THR A 61 -13.15 -3.45 21.13
N GLU A 62 -12.45 -2.72 21.99
CA GLU A 62 -12.83 -1.34 22.35
C GLU A 62 -12.65 -0.38 21.14
N GLN A 63 -11.56 -0.56 20.40
CA GLN A 63 -11.22 0.27 19.24
C GLN A 63 -10.71 -0.56 18.06
N LEU A 64 -11.33 -0.39 16.90
CA LEU A 64 -10.85 -0.92 15.63
C LEU A 64 -10.08 0.15 14.86
N VAL A 65 -8.84 -0.15 14.49
CA VAL A 65 -7.94 0.75 13.78
C VAL A 65 -7.58 0.14 12.43
N PHE A 66 -8.01 0.78 11.35
CA PHE A 66 -7.53 0.48 10.01
C PHE A 66 -6.17 1.14 9.79
N VAL A 67 -5.19 0.35 9.34
CA VAL A 67 -3.85 0.83 8.96
C VAL A 67 -3.70 0.82 7.44
N ASP A 68 -2.79 1.64 6.91
CA ASP A 68 -2.64 1.80 5.45
C ASP A 68 -2.37 0.48 4.70
N ASP A 69 -3.14 0.26 3.63
CA ASP A 69 -2.94 -0.79 2.60
C ASP A 69 -2.86 -0.13 1.21
N GLY A 70 -2.09 0.96 1.14
CA GLY A 70 -1.96 1.81 -0.03
C GLY A 70 -3.27 2.49 -0.43
N LEU A 71 -3.49 2.71 -1.73
CA LEU A 71 -4.69 3.40 -2.24
C LEU A 71 -5.99 2.70 -1.86
N ALA A 72 -5.97 1.40 -1.55
CA ALA A 72 -7.14 0.68 -1.07
C ALA A 72 -7.69 1.26 0.24
N THR A 73 -6.86 1.94 1.04
CA THR A 73 -7.27 2.63 2.27
C THR A 73 -8.34 3.69 2.00
N VAL A 74 -8.20 4.46 0.91
CA VAL A 74 -9.19 5.48 0.50
C VAL A 74 -10.52 4.81 0.13
N THR A 75 -10.48 3.70 -0.61
CA THR A 75 -11.67 2.90 -0.91
C THR A 75 -12.31 2.34 0.37
N TYR A 76 -11.52 1.90 1.33
CA TYR A 76 -12.03 1.38 2.60
C TYR A 76 -12.67 2.47 3.45
N TYR A 77 -12.08 3.67 3.47
CA TYR A 77 -12.61 4.84 4.15
C TYR A 77 -14.01 5.17 3.63
N HIS A 78 -14.18 5.33 2.32
CA HIS A 78 -15.49 5.63 1.72
C HIS A 78 -16.48 4.50 1.92
N ALA A 79 -16.08 3.24 1.72
CA ALA A 79 -16.97 2.11 1.94
C ALA A 79 -17.47 2.00 3.40
N ILE A 80 -16.65 2.35 4.39
CA ILE A 80 -17.11 2.40 5.80
C ILE A 80 -17.99 3.63 6.05
N HIS A 81 -17.69 4.75 5.42
CA HIS A 81 -18.51 5.94 5.53
C HIS A 81 -19.92 5.70 4.98
N ASP A 82 -20.02 5.04 3.82
CA ASP A 82 -21.28 4.85 3.11
C ASP A 82 -22.07 3.65 3.63
N GLU A 83 -21.43 2.49 3.74
CA GLU A 83 -22.08 1.20 4.06
C GLU A 83 -21.83 0.74 5.50
N GLY A 84 -20.92 1.39 6.23
CA GLY A 84 -20.43 0.90 7.51
C GLY A 84 -19.57 -0.37 7.39
N LEU A 85 -19.62 -1.19 8.44
CA LEU A 85 -18.97 -2.51 8.47
C LEU A 85 -19.92 -3.61 7.97
N ALA A 86 -20.44 -3.43 6.75
CA ALA A 86 -21.27 -4.43 6.10
C ALA A 86 -20.55 -5.78 6.00
N SER A 87 -21.28 -6.85 6.34
CA SER A 87 -20.71 -8.20 6.42
C SER A 87 -20.52 -8.83 5.06
N ARG A 88 -19.33 -9.38 4.82
CA ARG A 88 -18.97 -10.15 3.61
C ARG A 88 -18.93 -11.66 3.90
N ILE A 89 -19.18 -12.07 5.15
CA ILE A 89 -19.18 -13.47 5.56
C ILE A 89 -20.49 -14.13 5.12
N SER A 90 -20.39 -15.14 4.25
CA SER A 90 -21.56 -15.91 3.81
C SER A 90 -22.15 -16.75 4.97
N ARG A 91 -23.44 -17.11 4.86
CA ARG A 91 -24.13 -17.95 5.85
C ARG A 91 -23.40 -19.28 6.11
N GLY A 92 -22.86 -19.91 5.07
CA GLY A 92 -22.07 -21.15 5.20
C GLY A 92 -20.79 -20.94 6.01
N LYS A 93 -20.04 -19.85 5.75
CA LYS A 93 -18.85 -19.49 6.52
C LYS A 93 -19.19 -19.17 7.97
N ALA A 94 -20.28 -18.44 8.23
CA ALA A 94 -20.75 -18.15 9.58
C ALA A 94 -21.08 -19.44 10.36
N ARG A 95 -21.70 -20.44 9.71
CA ARG A 95 -21.95 -21.75 10.32
C ARG A 95 -20.65 -22.49 10.65
N LEU A 96 -19.68 -22.50 9.74
CA LEU A 96 -18.36 -23.10 9.98
C LEU A 96 -17.63 -22.43 11.16
N LEU A 97 -17.61 -21.09 11.19
CA LEU A 97 -16.98 -20.32 12.27
C LEU A 97 -17.61 -20.63 13.63
N ARG A 98 -18.94 -20.80 13.67
CA ARG A 98 -19.65 -21.20 14.90
C ARG A 98 -19.21 -22.58 15.40
N VAL A 99 -19.00 -23.56 14.52
CA VAL A 99 -18.47 -24.88 14.88
C VAL A 99 -17.05 -24.77 15.47
N LEU A 100 -16.27 -23.79 15.02
CA LEU A 100 -14.93 -23.49 15.54
C LEU A 100 -14.96 -22.67 16.84
N GLY A 101 -16.13 -22.38 17.39
CA GLY A 101 -16.31 -21.59 18.61
C GLY A 101 -16.19 -20.08 18.40
N ILE A 102 -16.28 -19.59 17.16
CA ILE A 102 -16.22 -18.16 16.82
C ILE A 102 -17.63 -17.66 16.59
N LEU A 103 -18.12 -16.82 17.51
CA LEU A 103 -19.41 -16.16 17.41
C LEU A 103 -19.19 -14.78 16.79
N LEU A 104 -19.83 -14.52 15.65
CA LEU A 104 -19.75 -13.22 14.99
C LEU A 104 -20.77 -12.27 15.60
N HIS A 105 -20.29 -11.18 16.17
CA HIS A 105 -21.06 -10.11 16.76
C HIS A 105 -21.70 -9.28 15.65
N GLN A 106 -22.96 -8.91 15.83
CA GLN A 106 -23.66 -8.09 14.84
C GLN A 106 -23.24 -6.63 14.92
N SER A 107 -22.95 -6.14 16.13
CA SER A 107 -22.54 -4.76 16.41
C SER A 107 -21.09 -4.50 16.00
N ALA A 108 -20.89 -3.41 15.28
CA ALA A 108 -19.57 -2.85 15.01
C ALA A 108 -18.90 -2.38 16.32
N PRO A 109 -17.55 -2.32 16.38
CA PRO A 109 -16.82 -1.68 17.47
C PRO A 109 -17.31 -0.24 17.69
N THR A 110 -17.29 0.21 18.95
CA THR A 110 -17.76 1.54 19.35
C THR A 110 -16.99 2.66 18.65
N VAL A 111 -15.70 2.44 18.36
CA VAL A 111 -14.85 3.39 17.67
C VAL A 111 -14.15 2.72 16.49
N ILE A 112 -14.42 3.24 15.29
CA ILE A 112 -13.69 2.91 14.07
C ILE A 112 -12.73 4.06 13.78
N ALA A 113 -11.44 3.74 13.69
CA ALA A 113 -10.40 4.69 13.40
C ALA A 113 -9.58 4.30 12.17
N PHE A 114 -9.06 5.27 11.44
CA PHE A 114 -8.02 5.11 10.44
C PHE A 114 -6.73 5.73 10.97
N PHE A 115 -5.66 4.95 10.99
CA PHE A 115 -4.30 5.43 11.21
C PHE A 115 -3.60 5.41 9.86
N THR A 116 -3.50 6.58 9.23
CA THR A 116 -3.19 6.69 7.80
C THR A 116 -2.27 7.87 7.49
N PHE A 117 -1.49 7.81 6.42
CA PHE A 117 -0.79 8.99 5.88
C PHE A 117 -1.63 9.80 4.89
N PHE A 118 -2.79 9.33 4.46
CA PHE A 118 -3.68 10.09 3.58
C PHE A 118 -4.38 11.20 4.37
N PRO A 119 -4.58 12.39 3.79
CA PRO A 119 -5.25 13.52 4.45
C PRO A 119 -6.78 13.35 4.49
N LEU A 120 -7.25 12.19 4.95
CA LEU A 120 -8.67 11.86 5.08
C LEU A 120 -9.27 12.59 6.29
N GLN A 121 -10.51 13.05 6.15
CA GLN A 121 -11.19 13.79 7.21
C GLN A 121 -11.75 12.86 8.29
N SER A 122 -11.93 13.37 9.50
CA SER A 122 -12.72 12.67 10.52
C SER A 122 -14.21 12.99 10.32
N THR A 123 -15.07 12.02 10.62
CA THR A 123 -16.52 12.15 10.55
C THR A 123 -17.17 11.65 11.85
N ASN A 124 -18.49 11.73 11.96
CA ASN A 124 -19.23 11.11 13.05
C ASN A 124 -19.15 9.58 13.05
N LYS A 125 -18.84 8.96 11.90
CA LYS A 125 -18.74 7.50 11.73
C LYS A 125 -17.32 6.99 11.93
N VAL A 126 -16.32 7.80 11.59
CA VAL A 126 -14.92 7.37 11.51
C VAL A 126 -13.99 8.45 12.07
N ARG A 127 -13.09 8.06 12.96
CA ARG A 127 -11.98 8.92 13.41
C ARG A 127 -10.76 8.72 12.52
N THR A 128 -10.19 9.79 12.00
CA THR A 128 -8.94 9.71 11.24
C THR A 128 -7.78 10.28 12.05
N VAL A 129 -6.68 9.54 12.12
CA VAL A 129 -5.42 9.95 12.72
C VAL A 129 -4.38 9.95 11.60
N VAL A 130 -4.07 11.15 11.10
CA VAL A 130 -3.10 11.33 10.01
C VAL A 130 -1.68 11.34 10.59
N HIS A 131 -0.80 10.50 10.05
CA HIS A 131 0.61 10.47 10.45
C HIS A 131 1.53 10.91 9.32
N ASP A 132 2.74 11.35 9.69
CA ASP A 132 3.75 11.81 8.74
C ASP A 132 5.06 11.03 8.85
N PHE A 133 4.97 9.71 9.10
CA PHE A 133 6.11 8.78 9.14
C PHE A 133 7.25 9.13 10.13
N PRO A 134 6.97 9.59 11.37
CA PRO A 134 8.02 9.98 12.30
C PRO A 134 8.99 8.82 12.61
N VAL A 135 8.46 7.63 12.89
CA VAL A 135 9.24 6.43 13.20
C VAL A 135 10.15 6.01 12.04
N PHE A 136 9.70 6.15 10.79
CA PHE A 136 10.53 5.85 9.63
C PHE A 136 11.73 6.80 9.57
N ARG A 137 11.49 8.11 9.74
CA ARG A 137 12.55 9.11 9.71
C ARG A 137 13.56 8.86 10.82
N GLU A 138 13.11 8.58 12.05
CA GLU A 138 14.00 8.24 13.16
C GLU A 138 14.83 6.98 12.88
N THR A 139 14.22 5.94 12.30
CA THR A 139 14.89 4.66 12.02
C THR A 139 15.98 4.81 10.94
N PHE A 140 15.76 5.64 9.93
CA PHE A 140 16.66 5.76 8.76
C PHE A 140 17.42 7.10 8.70
N GLN A 141 17.38 7.89 9.77
CA GLN A 141 18.05 9.21 9.87
C GLN A 141 19.56 9.13 9.64
N SER A 142 20.20 8.04 10.07
CA SER A 142 21.64 7.79 10.00
C SER A 142 22.15 7.32 8.63
N CYS A 143 21.25 7.00 7.69
CA CYS A 143 21.62 6.47 6.37
C CYS A 143 21.86 7.57 5.31
N LYS A 144 21.90 8.85 5.71
CA LYS A 144 22.23 9.96 4.81
C LYS A 144 23.74 9.98 4.53
N SER A 145 24.20 9.15 3.60
CA SER A 145 25.58 9.23 3.11
C SER A 145 25.82 10.57 2.41
N THR A 146 26.93 11.22 2.76
CA THR A 146 27.29 12.58 2.36
C THR A 146 27.98 12.68 1.01
N GLU A 147 28.34 11.57 0.35
CA GLU A 147 28.95 11.59 -0.98
C GLU A 147 28.39 10.46 -1.84
N ARG A 148 27.42 10.80 -2.70
CA ARG A 148 26.81 9.88 -3.66
C ARG A 148 27.60 9.95 -4.97
N GLN A 149 28.35 8.89 -5.28
CA GLN A 149 29.30 8.87 -6.40
C GLN A 149 28.66 8.48 -7.75
N ASP A 150 27.46 7.88 -7.74
CA ASP A 150 26.80 7.41 -8.96
C ASP A 150 26.03 8.50 -9.72
N ALA A 151 25.99 8.37 -11.04
CA ALA A 151 25.15 9.18 -11.92
C ALA A 151 23.67 9.07 -11.50
N PRO A 152 22.93 10.20 -11.42
CA PRO A 152 21.52 10.17 -11.03
C PRO A 152 20.68 9.29 -11.96
N MET A 153 19.85 8.43 -11.38
CA MET A 153 18.94 7.55 -12.10
C MET A 153 17.48 7.99 -11.95
N VAL A 154 16.63 7.53 -12.87
CA VAL A 154 15.20 7.77 -12.86
C VAL A 154 14.46 6.47 -12.58
N GLY A 155 13.61 6.46 -11.57
CA GLY A 155 12.82 5.28 -11.20
C GLY A 155 11.45 5.30 -11.86
N PHE A 156 11.03 4.16 -12.42
CA PHE A 156 9.63 3.90 -12.76
C PHE A 156 9.07 2.88 -11.78
N LEU A 157 7.97 3.18 -11.11
CA LEU A 157 7.35 2.31 -10.12
C LEU A 157 6.26 1.50 -10.79
N GLY A 158 6.47 0.18 -10.87
CA GLY A 158 5.48 -0.75 -11.36
C GLY A 158 4.22 -0.78 -10.49
N GLN A 159 3.14 -1.26 -11.09
CA GLN A 159 1.84 -1.34 -10.42
C GLN A 159 1.08 -2.60 -10.87
N PRO A 160 0.30 -3.23 -9.97
CA PRO A 160 -0.48 -4.42 -10.30
C PRO A 160 -1.86 -4.09 -10.90
N PHE A 161 -2.21 -2.81 -11.01
CA PHE A 161 -3.56 -2.35 -11.30
C PHE A 161 -3.77 -2.11 -12.80
N GLY A 162 -4.94 -2.52 -13.31
CA GLY A 162 -5.39 -2.25 -14.69
C GLY A 162 -5.32 -3.42 -15.67
N GLY A 163 -4.96 -4.63 -15.21
CA GLY A 163 -5.02 -5.86 -16.02
C GLY A 163 -4.29 -5.75 -17.38
N ASP A 164 -4.96 -6.14 -18.45
CA ASP A 164 -4.43 -6.06 -19.82
C ASP A 164 -4.28 -4.62 -20.32
N ILE A 165 -5.19 -3.72 -19.91
CA ILE A 165 -5.12 -2.30 -20.26
C ILE A 165 -3.82 -1.70 -19.73
N ARG A 166 -3.43 -2.05 -18.50
CA ARG A 166 -2.13 -1.64 -17.95
C ARG A 166 -0.99 -2.08 -18.84
N LEU A 167 -0.96 -3.32 -19.32
CA LEU A 167 0.14 -3.80 -20.16
C LEU A 167 0.22 -3.04 -21.48
N ASN A 168 -0.92 -2.81 -22.13
CA ASN A 168 -0.99 -2.03 -23.36
C ASN A 168 -0.50 -0.60 -23.18
N ARG A 169 -0.73 0.00 -22.01
CA ARG A 169 -0.33 1.38 -21.71
C ARG A 169 1.08 1.50 -21.14
N LEU A 170 1.60 0.46 -20.49
CA LEU A 170 2.86 0.49 -19.77
C LEU A 170 4.03 0.89 -20.66
N ARG A 171 4.09 0.35 -21.88
CA ARG A 171 5.16 0.69 -22.83
C ARG A 171 5.18 2.19 -23.13
N HIS A 172 4.02 2.79 -23.43
CA HIS A 172 3.91 4.23 -23.68
C HIS A 172 4.30 5.07 -22.46
N GLN A 173 3.93 4.63 -21.26
CA GLN A 173 4.34 5.30 -20.02
C GLN A 173 5.85 5.27 -19.81
N VAL A 174 6.50 4.16 -20.13
CA VAL A 174 7.95 4.03 -20.03
C VAL A 174 8.65 4.84 -21.13
N GLU A 175 8.16 4.80 -22.37
CA GLU A 175 8.65 5.63 -23.49
C GLU A 175 8.58 7.12 -23.15
N HIS A 176 7.48 7.58 -22.56
CA HIS A 176 7.33 8.95 -22.06
C HIS A 176 8.44 9.34 -21.07
N VAL A 177 8.80 8.43 -20.16
CA VAL A 177 9.90 8.67 -19.20
C VAL A 177 11.26 8.67 -19.91
N VAL A 178 11.49 7.77 -20.87
CA VAL A 178 12.72 7.72 -21.69
C VAL A 178 12.91 9.03 -22.46
N GLN A 179 11.87 9.52 -23.11
CA GLN A 179 11.92 10.77 -23.89
C GLN A 179 12.17 12.00 -23.01
N ARG A 180 11.61 12.03 -21.79
CA ARG A 180 11.80 13.14 -20.84
C ARG A 180 13.20 13.15 -20.22
N HIS A 181 13.91 12.03 -20.23
CA HIS A 181 15.22 11.87 -19.59
C HIS A 181 16.23 11.22 -20.54
N PRO A 182 16.56 11.87 -21.68
CA PRO A 182 17.46 11.31 -22.68
C PRO A 182 18.85 11.03 -22.09
N GLY A 183 19.39 9.85 -22.36
CA GLY A 183 20.71 9.42 -21.90
C GLY A 183 20.81 9.15 -20.39
N LYS A 184 19.70 9.17 -19.64
CA LYS A 184 19.69 8.81 -18.21
C LYS A 184 19.44 7.33 -18.02
N ARG A 185 20.00 6.78 -16.94
CA ARG A 185 19.72 5.42 -16.50
C ARG A 185 18.30 5.36 -15.94
N ILE A 186 17.43 4.59 -16.59
CA ILE A 186 16.05 4.37 -16.16
C ILE A 186 15.93 2.98 -15.58
N VAL A 187 15.39 2.90 -14.36
CA VAL A 187 15.20 1.65 -13.63
C VAL A 187 13.71 1.44 -13.39
N TYR A 188 13.17 0.35 -13.91
CA TYR A 188 11.82 -0.10 -13.63
C TYR A 188 11.81 -0.96 -12.38
N PHE A 189 11.23 -0.44 -11.30
CA PHE A 189 11.02 -1.16 -10.06
C PHE A 189 9.75 -2.00 -10.17
N MET A 190 9.93 -3.30 -10.40
CA MET A 190 8.85 -4.24 -10.53
C MET A 190 8.03 -4.32 -9.24
N HIS A 191 6.71 -4.23 -9.37
CA HIS A 191 5.80 -4.52 -8.29
C HIS A 191 5.81 -6.03 -8.00
N ARG A 192 5.65 -6.42 -6.72
CA ARG A 192 5.70 -7.81 -6.23
C ARG A 192 4.75 -8.82 -6.89
N LYS A 193 3.78 -8.35 -7.68
CA LYS A 193 2.80 -9.18 -8.41
C LYS A 193 3.09 -9.23 -9.92
N GLU A 194 4.07 -8.47 -10.39
CA GLU A 194 4.50 -8.49 -11.79
C GLU A 194 5.54 -9.59 -11.99
N SER A 195 5.57 -10.15 -13.20
CA SER A 195 6.54 -11.17 -13.57
C SER A 195 7.56 -10.60 -14.56
N ARG A 196 8.81 -11.04 -14.45
CA ARG A 196 9.88 -10.60 -15.36
C ARG A 196 9.62 -11.08 -16.79
N GLY A 197 9.12 -12.30 -16.96
CA GLY A 197 8.81 -12.86 -18.28
C GLY A 197 7.70 -12.13 -19.04
N GLU A 198 6.81 -11.42 -18.36
CA GLU A 198 5.79 -10.56 -18.96
C GLU A 198 6.35 -9.18 -19.34
N LEU A 199 7.22 -8.62 -18.50
CA LEU A 199 7.76 -7.26 -18.68
C LEU A 199 8.93 -7.17 -19.66
N GLU A 200 9.80 -8.20 -19.71
CA GLU A 200 10.97 -8.19 -20.61
C GLU A 200 10.59 -8.08 -22.09
N PRO A 201 9.65 -8.89 -22.63
CA PRO A 201 9.23 -8.74 -24.02
C PRO A 201 8.55 -7.39 -24.28
N LEU A 202 7.72 -6.93 -23.35
CA LEU A 202 6.94 -5.69 -23.49
C LEU A 202 7.83 -4.44 -23.56
N LEU A 203 8.87 -4.40 -22.75
CA LEU A 203 9.82 -3.28 -22.65
C LEU A 203 11.08 -3.50 -23.49
N SER A 204 11.13 -4.57 -24.29
CA SER A 204 12.24 -4.85 -25.20
C SER A 204 12.49 -3.67 -26.15
N GLY A 205 13.78 -3.38 -26.37
CA GLY A 205 14.24 -2.26 -27.18
C GLY A 205 14.26 -0.90 -26.47
N LEU A 206 13.72 -0.79 -25.25
CA LEU A 206 13.84 0.43 -24.44
C LEU A 206 15.07 0.37 -23.54
N PRO A 207 15.79 1.50 -23.31
CA PRO A 207 16.97 1.55 -22.45
C PRO A 207 16.60 1.54 -20.96
N VAL A 208 15.95 0.47 -20.50
CA VAL A 208 15.39 0.35 -19.14
C VAL A 208 15.88 -0.90 -18.45
N GLU A 209 16.35 -0.76 -17.21
CA GLU A 209 16.74 -1.87 -16.35
C GLU A 209 15.55 -2.36 -15.51
N LEU A 210 15.20 -3.63 -15.62
CA LEU A 210 14.16 -4.23 -14.76
C LEU A 210 14.76 -4.68 -13.42
N ARG A 211 14.29 -4.07 -12.33
CA ARG A 211 14.74 -4.40 -10.97
C ARG A 211 13.59 -4.90 -10.11
N GLN A 212 13.78 -6.07 -9.53
CA GLN A 212 12.91 -6.56 -8.48
C GLN A 212 13.47 -6.11 -7.13
N ALA A 213 12.82 -5.13 -6.49
CA ALA A 213 13.22 -4.69 -5.17
C ALA A 213 12.83 -5.76 -4.13
N GLY A 214 13.78 -6.15 -3.28
CA GLY A 214 13.51 -7.06 -2.15
C GLY A 214 12.81 -6.38 -0.97
N ARG A 215 12.60 -5.06 -1.04
CA ARG A 215 12.09 -4.18 0.02
C ARG A 215 11.14 -3.14 -0.58
N PRO A 216 10.27 -2.51 0.23
CA PRO A 216 9.53 -1.32 -0.20
C PRO A 216 10.49 -0.26 -0.75
N ILE A 217 10.07 0.47 -1.78
CA ILE A 217 10.94 1.44 -2.48
C ILE A 217 11.40 2.57 -1.55
N GLU A 218 10.60 2.93 -0.55
CA GLU A 218 10.96 3.94 0.45
C GLU A 218 12.17 3.48 1.27
N VAL A 219 12.20 2.20 1.65
CA VAL A 219 13.33 1.59 2.36
C VAL A 219 14.54 1.45 1.44
N GLU A 220 14.34 1.09 0.18
CA GLU A 220 15.41 1.07 -0.83
C GLU A 220 16.04 2.45 -0.98
N VAL A 221 15.26 3.51 -1.15
CA VAL A 221 15.75 4.89 -1.27
C VAL A 221 16.44 5.37 0.00
N ALA A 222 15.95 4.98 1.18
CA ALA A 222 16.56 5.34 2.46
C ALA A 222 17.94 4.70 2.67
N LEU A 223 18.14 3.47 2.16
CA LEU A 223 19.34 2.68 2.40
C LEU A 223 20.33 2.70 1.21
N SER A 224 19.87 3.12 0.05
CA SER A 224 20.69 3.14 -1.16
C SER A 224 21.62 4.34 -1.18
N GLU A 225 22.85 4.11 -1.65
CA GLU A 225 23.79 5.18 -2.01
C GLU A 225 23.44 5.82 -3.37
N ALA A 226 22.54 5.20 -4.13
CA ALA A 226 22.11 5.70 -5.43
C ALA A 226 21.37 7.04 -5.30
N ARG A 227 21.64 7.94 -6.25
CA ARG A 227 20.91 9.20 -6.37
C ARG A 227 19.75 9.04 -7.35
N TYR A 228 18.52 9.21 -6.85
CA TYR A 228 17.33 9.27 -7.69
C TYR A 228 17.04 10.72 -8.09
N GLN A 229 16.99 10.98 -9.39
CA GLN A 229 16.59 12.28 -9.94
C GLN A 229 15.08 12.47 -9.88
N ALA A 230 14.32 11.42 -10.21
CA ALA A 230 12.87 11.44 -10.23
C ALA A 230 12.27 10.03 -10.13
N PHE A 231 11.02 9.95 -9.66
CA PHE A 231 10.19 8.75 -9.73
C PHE A 231 8.92 9.00 -10.54
N TYR A 232 8.50 7.98 -11.30
CA TYR A 232 7.32 8.02 -12.16
C TYR A 232 6.41 6.81 -11.88
N SER A 233 5.10 7.00 -11.95
CA SER A 233 4.10 5.91 -12.00
C SER A 233 2.75 6.49 -12.42
N PHE A 234 1.80 5.66 -12.83
CA PHE A 234 0.43 6.10 -13.06
C PHE A 234 -0.31 6.41 -11.76
N ALA A 235 -0.39 5.45 -10.83
CA ALA A 235 -1.10 5.63 -9.55
C ALA A 235 -0.52 4.73 -8.44
N SER A 236 0.81 4.72 -8.28
CA SER A 236 1.43 4.02 -7.16
C SER A 236 1.34 4.83 -5.86
N THR A 237 0.91 4.19 -4.76
CA THR A 237 1.00 4.78 -3.41
C THR A 237 2.41 5.28 -3.09
N ALA A 238 3.43 4.61 -3.62
CA ALA A 238 4.81 4.98 -3.39
C ALA A 238 5.16 6.38 -3.89
N LEU A 239 4.40 6.94 -4.85
CA LEU A 239 4.59 8.34 -5.26
C LEU A 239 4.32 9.29 -4.07
N PHE A 240 3.22 9.08 -3.37
CA PHE A 240 2.83 9.89 -2.22
C PHE A 240 3.83 9.76 -1.07
N THR A 241 4.18 8.51 -0.71
CA THR A 241 5.07 8.22 0.43
C THR A 241 6.50 8.69 0.15
N LEU A 242 7.05 8.46 -1.05
CA LEU A 242 8.37 8.96 -1.42
C LEU A 242 8.43 10.47 -1.33
N LYS A 243 7.39 11.18 -1.79
CA LYS A 243 7.38 12.64 -1.70
C LYS A 243 7.30 13.13 -0.25
N LYS A 244 6.49 12.48 0.60
CA LYS A 244 6.37 12.79 2.04
C LYS A 244 7.65 12.50 2.84
N MET A 245 8.35 11.42 2.51
CA MET A 245 9.55 10.99 3.22
C MET A 245 10.82 11.69 2.70
N PHE A 246 10.85 12.01 1.40
CA PHE A 246 11.97 12.65 0.72
C PHE A 246 11.48 13.88 -0.07
N PRO A 247 11.22 15.02 0.59
CA PRO A 247 10.61 16.20 -0.04
C PRO A 247 11.38 16.74 -1.25
N GLU A 248 12.70 16.58 -1.28
CA GLU A 248 13.57 17.01 -2.39
C GLU A 248 13.47 16.11 -3.63
N THR A 249 12.96 14.89 -3.48
CA THR A 249 12.80 13.95 -4.59
C THR A 249 11.67 14.44 -5.49
N ARG A 250 11.95 14.53 -6.80
CA ARG A 250 10.91 14.79 -7.78
C ARG A 250 10.10 13.54 -8.00
N VAL A 251 8.78 13.67 -7.96
CA VAL A 251 7.87 12.54 -8.09
C VAL A 251 6.76 12.95 -9.03
N PHE A 252 6.48 12.09 -10.00
CA PHE A 252 5.54 12.35 -11.07
C PHE A 252 4.46 11.27 -11.15
N GLN A 253 3.23 11.75 -11.14
CA GLN A 253 2.04 10.98 -11.51
C GLN A 253 1.85 11.12 -13.02
N ILE A 254 1.87 10.00 -13.74
CA ILE A 254 1.57 9.95 -15.17
C ILE A 254 0.07 9.86 -15.33
N ASP A 255 -0.53 10.87 -15.93
CA ASP A 255 -1.95 10.88 -16.24
C ASP A 255 -2.25 10.00 -17.46
N ASP A 256 -3.11 9.01 -17.26
CA ASP A 256 -3.53 8.07 -18.28
C ASP A 256 -5.04 7.87 -18.24
N GLY A 257 -5.75 8.43 -19.22
CA GLY A 257 -7.20 8.34 -19.36
C GLY A 257 -7.74 6.91 -19.34
N ALA A 258 -7.02 5.97 -19.94
CA ALA A 258 -7.46 4.58 -20.02
C ALA A 258 -7.41 3.86 -18.66
N LEU A 259 -6.45 4.20 -17.82
CA LEU A 259 -6.29 3.59 -16.49
C LEU A 259 -7.06 4.34 -15.40
N SER A 260 -7.18 5.66 -15.51
CA SER A 260 -7.94 6.50 -14.57
C SER A 260 -9.42 6.10 -14.51
N ALA A 261 -10.01 5.75 -15.65
CA ALA A 261 -11.39 5.27 -15.73
C ALA A 261 -11.67 4.00 -14.88
N GLN A 262 -10.63 3.21 -14.55
CA GLN A 262 -10.78 2.00 -13.74
C GLN A 262 -10.53 2.24 -12.26
N LEU A 263 -9.86 3.33 -11.88
CA LEU A 263 -9.41 3.54 -10.50
C LEU A 263 -10.49 4.28 -9.71
N PRO A 264 -11.10 3.66 -8.68
CA PRO A 264 -12.07 4.35 -7.85
C PRO A 264 -11.45 5.56 -7.17
N TYR A 265 -12.19 6.67 -7.12
CA TYR A 265 -11.77 7.92 -6.49
C TYR A 265 -10.48 8.51 -7.09
N TYR A 266 -10.22 8.30 -8.39
CA TYR A 266 -8.99 8.77 -9.06
C TYR A 266 -8.74 10.27 -8.83
N ASP A 267 -9.74 11.13 -9.01
CA ASP A 267 -9.58 12.58 -8.85
C ASP A 267 -9.20 12.98 -7.43
N GLU A 268 -9.78 12.31 -6.43
CA GLU A 268 -9.41 12.50 -5.02
C GLU A 268 -7.97 12.03 -4.76
N VAL A 269 -7.58 10.87 -5.29
CA VAL A 269 -6.21 10.35 -5.17
C VAL A 269 -5.21 11.31 -5.81
N VAL A 270 -5.52 11.85 -7.00
CA VAL A 270 -4.68 12.84 -7.69
C VAL A 270 -4.60 14.13 -6.87
N SER A 271 -5.72 14.60 -6.31
CA SER A 271 -5.74 15.77 -5.43
C SER A 271 -4.86 15.56 -4.19
N MET A 272 -4.92 14.38 -3.56
CA MET A 272 -4.04 14.02 -2.44
C MET A 272 -2.57 14.04 -2.87
N PHE A 273 -2.23 13.46 -4.02
CA PHE A 273 -0.86 13.45 -4.55
C PHE A 273 -0.34 14.88 -4.76
N GLN A 274 -1.14 15.75 -5.37
CA GLN A 274 -0.80 17.15 -5.58
C GLN A 274 -0.64 17.91 -4.27
N SER A 275 -1.45 17.62 -3.25
CA SER A 275 -1.37 18.28 -1.93
C SER A 275 -0.03 18.09 -1.22
N VAL A 276 0.73 17.05 -1.58
CA VAL A 276 2.08 16.79 -1.05
C VAL A 276 3.18 17.15 -2.04
N GLY A 277 2.82 17.73 -3.20
CA GLY A 277 3.77 18.17 -4.22
C GLY A 277 4.20 17.10 -5.22
N VAL A 278 3.43 16.03 -5.41
CA VAL A 278 3.62 15.15 -6.56
C VAL A 278 3.22 15.91 -7.83
N GLU A 279 4.13 16.00 -8.79
CA GLU A 279 3.92 16.66 -10.07
C GLU A 279 3.05 15.77 -10.98
N ARG A 280 2.20 16.36 -11.82
CA ARG A 280 1.45 15.62 -12.85
C ARG A 280 2.13 15.77 -14.20
N THR A 281 2.17 14.70 -14.98
CA THR A 281 2.58 14.74 -16.39
C THR A 281 1.58 13.97 -17.22
N SER A 282 1.15 14.53 -18.33
CA SER A 282 0.33 13.80 -19.30
C SER A 282 1.22 12.94 -20.16
N LEU A 283 0.72 11.77 -20.58
CA LEU A 283 1.34 11.00 -21.65
C LEU A 283 1.44 11.86 -22.90
N LEU A 284 2.61 11.90 -23.51
CA LEU A 284 2.72 12.35 -24.89
C LEU A 284 1.92 11.37 -25.73
N GLU A 285 0.78 11.81 -26.27
CA GLU A 285 0.17 11.06 -27.36
C GLU A 285 1.19 11.06 -28.49
N SER A 286 1.73 9.88 -28.79
CA SER A 286 2.59 9.71 -29.96
C SER A 286 1.82 10.25 -31.15
N ALA A 287 2.35 11.29 -31.79
CA ALA A 287 1.92 11.60 -33.13
C ALA A 287 2.26 10.37 -33.98
N ILE A 288 1.22 9.84 -34.65
CA ILE A 288 1.20 8.73 -35.63
C ILE A 288 0.73 7.39 -35.03
#